data_AF-E4XUF2-F1
#
_entry.id   AF-E4XUF2-F1
#
_cell.length_a   1.000
_cell.length_b   1.000
_cell.length_c   1.000
_cell.angle_alpha   90.00
_cell.angle_beta   90.00
_cell.angle_gamma   90.00
#
_symmetry.space_group_name_H-M   'P 1'
#
loop_
_entity.id
_entity.type
_entity.pdbx_description
1 polymer ?
#
loop_
_entity_poly.entity_id
_entity_poly.type
_entity_poly.pdbx_seq_one_letter_code
_entity_poly.pdbx_strand_id
1 'polypeptide(L)'
;MTILACENSCPCGADCPTGCVDCPEHPLCADECEDAQFINNDYKICVNAAIYELDFCLKTCPPEIGCHNSCYENYTQMLFLCPCIEQESDVFILVIPRILDESYLQSGDGSSQISATINAPDNEYARYAAYALVNGKLHIFGGTSDGTKIARLDDCTLNELTVRLNEERVSGHAALSIENEEKALICFGSSREVRKTCEIFDGSTTVSTYAADWTHYYGGLGLYKKQPASVGCFSENHQKAETLSATGWTALPNHPKRISVHSLVGLENQSMLLIGGRDSGNGGARQSGIWQLKEENWNKIGELLQADNFGSAIYIGRSIYYFGYNSLAIQRLDLNKTEELQKVAQIGNQPGDFFFPVLFKTVPNYCI
;
A
#
# COMPACT_ATOMS: atom_id res chain seq x y z
N MET A 1 34.61 15.04 27.11
CA MET A 1 35.66 14.63 26.14
C MET A 1 35.23 13.28 25.60
N THR A 2 34.66 13.13 24.41
CA THR A 2 34.16 14.04 23.37
C THR A 2 33.27 13.19 22.48
N ILE A 3 32.37 13.83 21.75
CA ILE A 3 31.42 13.31 20.75
C ILE A 3 32.08 12.51 19.58
N LEU A 4 33.37 12.17 19.69
CA LEU A 4 34.22 11.61 18.64
C LEU A 4 34.33 10.07 18.66
N ALA A 5 33.57 9.37 19.50
CA ALA A 5 33.65 7.90 19.61
C ALA A 5 32.58 7.15 18.79
N CYS A 6 31.50 7.83 18.37
CA CYS A 6 30.45 7.19 17.56
C CYS A 6 30.79 7.16 16.07
N GLU A 7 31.56 8.13 15.56
CA GLU A 7 31.91 8.20 14.13
C GLU A 7 32.90 7.11 13.68
N ASN A 8 33.70 6.54 14.59
CA ASN A 8 34.68 5.50 14.26
C ASN A 8 34.14 4.07 14.33
N SER A 9 32.89 3.87 14.79
CA SER A 9 32.27 2.54 14.84
C SER A 9 31.43 2.23 13.60
N CYS A 10 31.36 3.17 12.65
CA CYS A 10 30.67 2.98 11.38
C CYS A 10 31.72 2.88 10.26
N PRO A 11 32.08 1.68 9.78
CA PRO A 11 33.04 1.53 8.67
C PRO A 11 32.53 2.13 7.34
N CYS A 12 31.26 2.53 7.27
CA CYS A 12 30.64 3.14 6.09
C CYS A 12 31.24 4.52 5.72
N GLY A 13 32.02 5.17 6.59
CA GLY A 13 32.60 6.49 6.30
C GLY A 13 33.91 6.48 5.50
N ALA A 14 34.67 5.38 5.50
CA ALA A 14 35.99 5.34 4.87
C ALA A 14 35.96 4.75 3.45
N ASP A 15 35.13 3.73 3.20
CA ASP A 15 35.06 3.02 1.92
C ASP A 15 33.76 3.29 1.13
N CYS A 16 32.76 3.97 1.73
CA CYS A 16 31.43 4.17 1.13
C CYS A 16 30.89 5.60 1.38
N PRO A 17 31.49 6.63 0.75
CA PRO A 17 31.23 8.04 1.06
C PRO A 17 29.78 8.52 0.85
N THR A 18 28.92 7.74 0.18
CA THR A 18 27.48 8.00 0.01
C THR A 18 26.59 6.99 0.77
N GLY A 19 27.17 6.18 1.66
CA GLY A 19 26.48 5.10 2.38
C GLY A 19 26.29 3.86 1.51
N CYS A 20 25.18 3.14 1.74
CA CYS A 20 24.88 1.88 1.03
C CYS A 20 24.55 2.06 -0.46
N VAL A 21 24.43 3.30 -0.94
CA VAL A 21 24.18 3.63 -2.36
C VAL A 21 25.35 3.20 -3.24
N ASP A 22 26.60 3.41 -2.80
CA ASP A 22 27.80 3.05 -3.58
C ASP A 22 28.41 1.70 -3.17
N CYS A 23 27.86 1.04 -2.13
CA CYS A 23 28.39 -0.21 -1.57
C CYS A 23 27.29 -1.23 -1.24
N PRO A 24 26.44 -1.63 -2.21
CA PRO A 24 25.34 -2.56 -1.96
C PRO A 24 25.81 -3.96 -1.53
N GLU A 25 27.03 -4.36 -1.90
CA GLU A 25 27.60 -5.66 -1.50
C GLU A 25 28.30 -5.63 -0.12
N HIS A 26 28.33 -4.48 0.57
CA HIS A 26 28.93 -4.42 1.89
C HIS A 26 28.04 -5.20 2.89
N PRO A 27 28.59 -6.05 3.77
CA PRO A 27 27.80 -6.90 4.68
C PRO A 27 26.85 -6.16 5.63
N LEU A 28 27.02 -4.85 5.81
CA LEU A 28 26.12 -3.98 6.59
C LEU A 28 25.05 -3.25 5.75
N CYS A 29 25.13 -3.38 4.42
CA CYS A 29 24.27 -2.74 3.43
C CYS A 29 23.48 -3.75 2.60
N ALA A 30 23.87 -5.02 2.62
CA ALA A 30 23.07 -6.10 2.09
C ALA A 30 21.79 -6.22 2.95
N ASP A 31 20.63 -6.02 2.33
CA ASP A 31 19.37 -6.43 2.95
C ASP A 31 19.37 -7.96 3.01
N GLU A 32 19.75 -8.51 4.16
CA GLU A 32 19.80 -9.97 4.38
C GLU A 32 18.43 -10.65 4.21
N CYS A 33 17.36 -9.88 4.06
CA CYS A 33 16.01 -10.36 3.86
C CYS A 33 15.52 -10.27 2.41
N GLU A 34 16.18 -9.50 1.55
CA GLU A 34 15.94 -9.54 0.11
C GLU A 34 16.36 -10.93 -0.42
N ASP A 35 15.46 -11.65 -1.08
CA ASP A 35 15.73 -13.03 -1.52
C ASP A 35 16.25 -13.97 -0.41
N ALA A 36 15.81 -13.78 0.84
CA ALA A 36 16.25 -14.56 2.02
C ALA A 36 16.25 -16.08 1.80
N GLN A 37 15.27 -16.58 1.03
CA GLN A 37 15.15 -17.99 0.63
C GLN A 37 16.36 -18.53 -0.13
N PHE A 38 17.19 -17.68 -0.73
CA PHE A 38 18.38 -18.01 -1.50
C PHE A 38 19.67 -17.59 -0.81
N ILE A 39 19.68 -16.48 -0.09
CA ILE A 39 20.92 -15.90 0.45
C ILE A 39 21.06 -16.04 1.97
N ASN A 40 19.95 -16.07 2.71
CA ASN A 40 19.98 -16.05 4.18
C ASN A 40 19.94 -17.47 4.75
N ASN A 41 21.07 -17.91 5.30
CA ASN A 41 21.19 -19.25 5.85
C ASN A 41 20.36 -19.44 7.13
N ASP A 42 20.22 -18.39 7.94
CA ASP A 42 19.46 -18.42 9.20
C ASP A 42 17.96 -18.49 8.93
N TYR A 43 17.47 -17.77 7.91
CA TYR A 43 16.11 -17.91 7.37
C TYR A 43 15.86 -19.36 6.97
N LYS A 44 16.73 -19.93 6.12
CA LYS A 44 16.58 -21.32 5.65
C LYS A 44 16.59 -22.32 6.79
N ILE A 45 17.51 -22.18 7.74
CA ILE A 45 17.59 -23.06 8.91
C ILE A 45 16.31 -22.99 9.71
N CYS A 46 15.82 -21.79 10.02
CA CYS A 46 14.61 -21.61 10.81
C CYS A 46 13.37 -22.17 10.09
N VAL A 47 13.17 -21.84 8.82
CA VAL A 47 12.04 -22.34 8.03
C VAL A 47 12.09 -23.87 7.92
N ASN A 48 13.26 -24.46 7.71
CA ASN A 48 13.42 -25.91 7.67
C ASN A 48 13.14 -26.57 9.03
N ALA A 49 13.53 -25.94 10.14
CA ALA A 49 13.19 -26.43 11.47
C ALA A 49 11.68 -26.42 11.70
N ALA A 50 10.99 -25.33 11.32
CA ALA A 50 9.53 -25.26 11.40
C ALA A 50 8.85 -26.33 10.53
N ILE A 51 9.34 -26.56 9.30
CA ILE A 51 8.82 -27.63 8.41
C ILE A 51 9.05 -29.01 9.02
N TYR A 52 10.22 -29.25 9.63
CA TYR A 52 10.52 -30.52 10.27
C TYR A 52 9.55 -30.82 11.43
N GLU A 53 9.29 -29.83 12.28
CA GLU A 53 8.32 -29.96 13.37
C GLU A 53 6.89 -30.17 12.86
N LEU A 54 6.51 -29.49 11.77
CA LEU A 54 5.22 -29.72 11.12
C LEU A 54 5.09 -31.17 10.62
N ASP A 55 6.09 -31.67 9.88
CA ASP A 55 6.08 -33.04 9.34
C ASP A 55 6.06 -34.08 10.47
N PHE A 56 6.83 -33.85 11.53
CA PHE A 56 6.81 -34.70 12.71
C PHE A 56 5.44 -34.70 13.41
N CYS A 57 4.84 -33.52 13.57
CA CYS A 57 3.50 -33.37 14.15
C CYS A 57 2.46 -34.10 13.30
N LEU A 58 2.41 -33.85 11.99
CA LEU A 58 1.45 -34.49 11.08
C LEU A 58 1.61 -36.02 11.03
N LYS A 59 2.84 -36.56 11.14
CA LYS A 59 3.09 -38.01 11.19
C LYS A 59 2.61 -38.67 12.48
N THR A 60 2.64 -37.94 13.59
CA THR A 60 2.23 -38.43 14.91
C THR A 60 0.77 -38.11 15.22
N CYS A 61 0.15 -37.26 14.42
CA CYS A 61 -1.21 -36.80 14.58
C CYS A 61 -2.22 -37.89 14.15
N PRO A 62 -3.23 -38.21 14.99
CA PRO A 62 -4.36 -39.04 14.55
C PRO A 62 -5.12 -38.35 13.41
N PRO A 63 -5.89 -39.09 12.58
CA PRO A 63 -6.62 -38.56 11.44
C PRO A 63 -7.87 -37.76 11.87
N GLU A 64 -7.66 -36.75 12.71
CA GLU A 64 -8.65 -35.86 13.26
C GLU A 64 -8.30 -34.41 12.87
N ILE A 65 -9.30 -33.68 12.35
CA ILE A 65 -9.11 -32.32 11.83
C ILE A 65 -8.50 -31.38 12.88
N GLY A 66 -8.91 -31.52 14.15
CA GLY A 66 -8.42 -30.66 15.24
C GLY A 66 -6.92 -30.79 15.48
N CYS A 67 -6.36 -32.00 15.38
CA CYS A 67 -4.94 -32.22 15.60
C CYS A 67 -4.11 -31.68 14.43
N HIS A 68 -4.55 -31.88 13.17
CA HIS A 68 -3.86 -31.27 12.02
C HIS A 68 -3.88 -29.74 12.10
N ASN A 69 -5.01 -29.13 12.47
CA ASN A 69 -5.10 -27.68 12.66
C ASN A 69 -4.09 -27.17 13.70
N SER A 70 -3.97 -27.88 14.83
CA SER A 70 -2.98 -27.54 15.86
C SER A 70 -1.53 -27.64 15.35
N CYS A 71 -1.21 -28.64 14.53
CA CYS A 71 0.11 -28.74 13.89
C CYS A 71 0.41 -27.53 12.99
N TYR A 72 -0.56 -27.10 12.18
CA TYR A 72 -0.41 -25.93 11.31
C TYR A 72 -0.36 -24.60 12.10
N GLU A 73 -1.11 -24.48 13.20
CA GLU A 73 -1.02 -23.33 14.11
C GLU A 73 0.38 -23.23 14.71
N ASN A 74 0.92 -24.34 15.24
CA ASN A 74 2.27 -24.36 15.81
C ASN A 74 3.34 -24.02 14.76
N TYR A 75 3.23 -24.62 13.56
CA TYR A 75 4.12 -24.28 12.44
C TYR A 75 4.08 -22.79 12.08
N THR A 76 2.88 -22.19 12.09
CA THR A 76 2.72 -20.76 11.81
C THR A 76 3.40 -19.92 12.90
N GLN A 77 3.26 -20.29 14.19
CA GLN A 77 3.97 -19.62 15.29
C GLN A 77 5.48 -19.75 15.18
N MET A 78 6.00 -20.91 14.78
CA MET A 78 7.44 -21.10 14.57
C MET A 78 7.97 -20.25 13.40
N LEU A 79 7.21 -20.13 12.32
CA LEU A 79 7.57 -19.26 11.20
C LEU A 79 7.65 -17.78 11.64
N PHE A 80 6.75 -17.32 12.50
CA PHE A 80 6.81 -15.95 13.02
C PHE A 80 8.11 -15.64 13.79
N LEU A 81 8.83 -16.64 14.28
CA LEU A 81 10.12 -16.48 14.97
C LEU A 81 11.32 -16.53 14.02
N CYS A 82 11.11 -16.79 12.73
CA CYS A 82 12.21 -16.85 11.79
C CYS A 82 12.70 -15.44 11.42
N PRO A 83 14.03 -15.25 11.27
CA PRO A 83 14.57 -14.01 10.72
C PRO A 83 13.97 -13.78 9.34
N CYS A 84 13.79 -12.53 8.91
CA CYS A 84 13.19 -12.19 7.61
C CYS A 84 11.75 -12.66 7.38
N ILE A 85 11.06 -13.12 8.44
CA ILE A 85 9.59 -13.14 8.48
C ILE A 85 9.17 -11.86 9.20
N GLU A 86 8.64 -10.89 8.46
CA GLU A 86 8.20 -9.61 9.00
C GLU A 86 7.21 -9.84 10.15
N GLN A 87 7.61 -9.49 11.37
CA GLN A 87 6.68 -9.46 12.49
C GLN A 87 5.85 -8.18 12.40
N GLU A 88 4.59 -8.25 12.84
CA GLU A 88 3.68 -7.10 12.80
C GLU A 88 4.21 -5.90 13.60
N SER A 89 5.07 -6.14 14.60
CA SER A 89 5.77 -5.12 15.40
C SER A 89 6.89 -4.41 14.63
N ASP A 90 7.39 -5.00 13.54
CA ASP A 90 8.50 -4.46 12.74
C ASP A 90 7.99 -3.61 11.55
N VAL A 91 6.68 -3.57 11.35
CA VAL A 91 6.05 -2.75 10.31
C VAL A 91 5.82 -1.33 10.84
N PHE A 92 6.39 -0.34 10.16
CA PHE A 92 6.12 1.08 10.42
C PHE A 92 5.56 1.76 9.17
N ILE A 93 4.41 2.40 9.31
CA ILE A 93 3.73 3.09 8.23
C ILE A 93 3.77 4.58 8.51
N LEU A 94 4.47 5.33 7.66
CA LEU A 94 4.37 6.78 7.62
C LEU A 94 3.03 7.16 7.00
N VAL A 95 2.29 7.98 7.74
CA VAL A 95 1.01 8.53 7.35
C VAL A 95 1.20 10.02 7.14
N ILE A 96 1.03 10.49 5.90
CA ILE A 96 1.08 11.91 5.56
C ILE A 96 -0.34 12.34 5.18
N PRO A 97 -1.07 13.03 6.08
CA PRO A 97 -2.42 13.47 5.80
C PRO A 97 -2.41 14.78 5.00
N ARG A 98 -3.58 15.40 4.85
CA ARG A 98 -3.70 16.68 4.13
C ARG A 98 -2.91 17.81 4.80
N ILE A 99 -2.71 17.77 6.13
CA ILE A 99 -1.96 18.75 6.93
C ILE A 99 -0.65 18.09 7.33
N LEU A 100 0.49 18.56 6.81
CA LEU A 100 1.78 17.89 7.01
C LEU A 100 2.22 17.83 8.47
N ASP A 101 1.91 18.85 9.27
CA ASP A 101 2.20 18.89 10.71
C ASP A 101 1.47 17.80 11.51
N GLU A 102 0.43 17.19 10.93
CA GLU A 102 -0.34 16.11 11.54
C GLU A 102 0.18 14.72 11.09
N SER A 103 1.33 14.66 10.40
CA SER A 103 1.95 13.41 9.98
C SER A 103 2.42 12.59 11.17
N TYR A 104 2.39 11.27 11.02
CA TYR A 104 2.77 10.34 12.08
C TYR A 104 3.23 8.99 11.53
N LEU A 105 3.99 8.27 12.33
CA LEU A 105 4.32 6.86 12.15
C LEU A 105 3.34 5.99 12.95
N GLN A 106 2.84 4.95 12.31
CA GLN A 106 1.97 3.92 12.90
C GLN A 106 2.69 2.58 12.88
N SER A 107 2.85 1.92 14.04
CA SER A 107 3.29 0.51 14.03
C SER A 107 2.16 -0.41 13.56
N GLY A 108 2.53 -1.51 12.88
CA GLY A 108 1.60 -2.46 12.29
C GLY A 108 0.81 -3.31 13.30
N ASP A 109 1.27 -3.39 14.54
CA ASP A 109 0.55 -4.01 15.65
C ASP A 109 -0.38 -3.03 16.39
N GLY A 110 -0.28 -1.72 16.11
CA GLY A 110 -1.05 -0.69 16.81
C GLY A 110 -0.44 -0.20 18.13
N SER A 111 0.69 -0.75 18.57
CA SER A 111 1.26 -0.46 19.89
C SER A 111 1.89 0.94 20.00
N SER A 112 2.25 1.55 18.86
CA SER A 112 2.87 2.87 18.82
C SER A 112 2.29 3.75 17.71
N GLN A 113 2.17 5.03 18.05
CA GLN A 113 1.85 6.11 17.13
C GLN A 113 2.69 7.32 17.52
N ILE A 114 3.56 7.79 16.64
CA ILE A 114 4.54 8.85 16.96
C ILE A 114 4.48 9.92 15.89
N SER A 115 4.47 11.19 16.29
CA SER A 115 4.50 12.31 15.35
C SER A 115 5.72 12.23 14.42
N ALA A 116 5.52 12.60 13.16
CA ALA A 116 6.55 12.71 12.15
C ALA A 116 6.54 14.13 11.58
N THR A 117 7.71 14.66 11.28
CA THR A 117 7.90 15.99 10.70
C THR A 117 8.17 15.86 9.21
N ILE A 118 7.21 16.31 8.39
CA ILE A 118 7.34 16.35 6.93
C ILE A 118 7.39 17.80 6.46
N ASN A 119 8.46 18.15 5.75
CA ASN A 119 8.67 19.50 5.23
C ASN A 119 8.14 19.63 3.80
N ALA A 120 7.48 20.74 3.49
CA ALA A 120 7.12 21.13 2.13
C ALA A 120 6.94 22.66 2.06
N PRO A 121 6.75 23.24 0.86
CA PRO A 121 6.50 24.68 0.71
C PRO A 121 5.23 25.19 1.40
N ASP A 122 4.24 24.32 1.65
CA ASP A 122 2.97 24.65 2.28
C ASP A 122 2.48 23.47 3.15
N ASN A 123 1.72 23.75 4.21
CA ASN A 123 1.24 22.71 5.13
C ASN A 123 0.11 21.85 4.53
N GLU A 124 -0.57 22.32 3.47
CA GLU A 124 -1.59 21.55 2.73
C GLU A 124 -1.03 20.89 1.45
N TYR A 125 0.29 20.73 1.33
CA TYR A 125 0.94 20.32 0.07
C TYR A 125 0.46 18.95 -0.46
N ALA A 126 0.09 18.04 0.43
CA ALA A 126 -0.43 16.70 0.09
C ALA A 126 -1.95 16.66 -0.12
N ARG A 127 -2.67 17.79 0.05
CA ARG A 127 -4.13 17.82 -0.05
C ARG A 127 -4.61 17.41 -1.45
N TYR A 128 -5.42 16.34 -1.48
CA TYR A 128 -5.93 15.67 -2.69
C TYR A 128 -4.87 15.11 -3.64
N ALA A 129 -3.59 15.06 -3.24
CA ALA A 129 -2.57 14.42 -4.06
C ALA A 129 -2.77 12.90 -4.07
N ALA A 130 -2.50 12.27 -5.21
CA ALA A 130 -2.37 10.81 -5.29
C ALA A 130 -0.91 10.44 -5.09
N TYR A 131 -0.61 9.20 -4.71
CA TYR A 131 0.76 8.77 -4.44
C TYR A 131 1.06 7.40 -5.03
N ALA A 132 2.32 7.18 -5.35
CA ALA A 132 2.85 5.89 -5.79
C ALA A 132 4.36 5.83 -5.50
N LEU A 133 4.91 4.63 -5.57
CA LEU A 133 6.35 4.41 -5.54
C LEU A 133 6.89 4.39 -6.96
N VAL A 134 8.02 5.06 -7.16
CA VAL A 134 8.82 4.99 -8.38
C VAL A 134 10.28 4.81 -7.99
N ASN A 135 10.87 3.69 -8.39
CA ASN A 135 12.21 3.23 -8.00
C ASN A 135 12.42 3.25 -6.49
N GLY A 136 11.48 2.66 -5.73
CA GLY A 136 11.50 2.62 -4.27
C GLY A 136 11.29 3.97 -3.57
N LYS A 137 11.08 5.06 -4.32
CA LYS A 137 10.88 6.40 -3.75
C LYS A 137 9.42 6.82 -3.79
N LEU A 138 8.95 7.36 -2.68
CA LEU A 138 7.60 7.90 -2.56
C LEU A 138 7.44 9.19 -3.37
N HIS A 139 6.49 9.20 -4.28
CA HIS A 139 6.08 10.37 -5.04
C HIS A 139 4.62 10.70 -4.78
N ILE A 140 4.32 11.99 -4.80
CA ILE A 140 2.96 12.54 -4.83
C ILE A 140 2.72 13.28 -6.15
N PHE A 141 1.50 13.18 -6.65
CA PHE A 141 1.08 13.65 -7.97
C PHE A 141 -0.16 14.52 -7.86
N GLY A 142 -0.15 15.68 -8.50
CA GLY A 142 -1.28 16.63 -8.52
C GLY A 142 -1.69 17.10 -7.14
N GLY A 143 -2.96 17.45 -6.95
CA GLY A 143 -3.53 18.00 -5.71
C GLY A 143 -3.87 19.49 -5.81
N THR A 144 -4.35 20.09 -4.72
CA THR A 144 -4.85 21.48 -4.75
C THR A 144 -3.79 22.57 -4.76
N SER A 145 -2.57 22.28 -4.28
CA SER A 145 -1.48 23.25 -4.33
C SER A 145 -0.96 23.49 -5.75
N ASP A 146 -0.96 22.46 -6.59
CA ASP A 146 -0.68 22.52 -8.02
C ASP A 146 -1.18 21.19 -8.65
N GLY A 147 -2.13 21.29 -9.58
CA GLY A 147 -2.75 20.12 -10.21
C GLY A 147 -1.82 19.33 -11.12
N THR A 148 -0.66 19.88 -11.48
CA THR A 148 0.32 19.23 -12.36
C THR A 148 1.61 18.83 -11.66
N LYS A 149 1.73 19.10 -10.35
CA LYS A 149 2.98 18.84 -9.62
C LYS A 149 3.31 17.36 -9.56
N ILE A 150 4.60 17.09 -9.54
CA ILE A 150 5.19 15.83 -9.13
C ILE A 150 6.20 16.20 -8.05
N ALA A 151 6.02 15.65 -6.84
CA ALA A 151 6.96 15.85 -5.75
C ALA A 151 7.40 14.50 -5.19
N ARG A 152 8.64 14.44 -4.73
CA ARG A 152 9.26 13.24 -4.18
C ARG A 152 9.64 13.47 -2.74
N LEU A 153 9.40 12.49 -1.87
CA LEU A 153 9.87 12.53 -0.50
C LEU A 153 11.35 12.13 -0.47
N ASP A 154 12.24 13.08 -0.17
CA ASP A 154 13.64 12.81 0.18
C ASP A 154 13.95 13.47 1.53
N ASP A 155 14.60 12.73 2.43
CA ASP A 155 15.04 13.25 3.74
C ASP A 155 13.93 14.04 4.46
N CYS A 156 12.75 13.43 4.56
CA CYS A 156 11.57 14.00 5.21
C CYS A 156 11.05 15.31 4.59
N THR A 157 11.43 15.59 3.34
CA THR A 157 11.03 16.80 2.60
C THR A 157 10.40 16.40 1.27
N LEU A 158 9.20 16.94 0.99
CA LEU A 158 8.55 16.81 -0.30
C LEU A 158 9.15 17.82 -1.28
N ASN A 159 10.10 17.34 -2.08
CA ASN A 159 10.80 18.12 -3.09
C ASN A 159 10.04 18.09 -4.42
N GLU A 160 9.62 19.25 -4.90
CA GLU A 160 9.02 19.39 -6.22
C GLU A 160 10.04 19.10 -7.32
N LEU A 161 9.67 18.25 -8.28
CA LEU A 161 10.48 17.94 -9.44
C LEU A 161 10.19 18.94 -10.58
N THR A 162 11.14 19.09 -11.50
CA THR A 162 10.98 19.96 -12.68
C THR A 162 10.01 19.36 -13.71
N VAL A 163 9.89 18.04 -13.73
CA VAL A 163 8.92 17.30 -14.56
C VAL A 163 7.51 17.47 -14.00
N ARG A 164 6.54 17.62 -14.90
CA ARG A 164 5.13 17.88 -14.58
C ARG A 164 4.24 16.79 -15.15
N LEU A 165 3.03 16.70 -14.61
CA LEU A 165 1.93 15.97 -15.25
C LEU A 165 1.49 16.71 -16.53
N ASN A 166 1.04 15.94 -17.52
CA ASN A 166 0.51 16.48 -18.76
C ASN A 166 -0.89 17.07 -18.60
N GLU A 167 -1.67 16.53 -17.65
CA GLU A 167 -3.05 16.94 -17.37
C GLU A 167 -3.20 17.47 -15.95
N GLU A 168 -4.18 18.36 -15.74
CA GLU A 168 -4.46 18.93 -14.43
C GLU A 168 -5.26 17.96 -13.55
N ARG A 169 -4.62 17.52 -12.45
CA ARG A 169 -5.14 16.53 -11.50
C ARG A 169 -5.29 17.15 -10.11
N VAL A 170 -6.26 18.05 -9.97
CA VAL A 170 -6.53 18.76 -8.70
C VAL A 170 -7.11 17.86 -7.63
N SER A 171 -8.01 16.94 -8.00
CA SER A 171 -8.65 16.01 -7.08
C SER A 171 -9.30 14.82 -7.78
N GLY A 172 -9.48 13.74 -7.02
CA GLY A 172 -10.19 12.51 -7.40
C GLY A 172 -9.56 11.68 -8.51
N HIS A 173 -8.31 12.00 -8.86
CA HIS A 173 -7.40 11.13 -9.58
C HIS A 173 -6.82 10.05 -8.65
N ALA A 174 -6.15 9.08 -9.25
CA ALA A 174 -5.45 8.02 -8.55
C ALA A 174 -4.07 7.80 -9.17
N ALA A 175 -3.15 7.26 -8.37
CA ALA A 175 -1.82 6.84 -8.81
C ALA A 175 -1.57 5.41 -8.35
N LEU A 176 -0.78 4.66 -9.11
CA LEU A 176 -0.46 3.26 -8.85
C LEU A 176 0.96 2.96 -9.33
N SER A 177 1.78 2.33 -8.49
CA SER A 177 3.06 1.77 -8.91
C SER A 177 2.84 0.61 -9.87
N ILE A 178 3.49 0.64 -11.01
CA ILE A 178 3.40 -0.39 -12.06
C ILE A 178 4.81 -0.85 -12.46
N GLU A 179 4.90 -1.96 -13.19
CA GLU A 179 6.18 -2.49 -13.66
C GLU A 179 7.20 -2.65 -12.53
N ASN A 180 6.79 -3.29 -11.42
CA ASN A 180 7.62 -3.47 -10.22
C ASN A 180 8.19 -2.15 -9.68
N GLU A 181 7.35 -1.11 -9.65
CA GLU A 181 7.70 0.22 -9.17
C GLU A 181 8.70 0.98 -10.06
N GLU A 182 9.06 0.49 -11.24
CA GLU A 182 9.87 1.28 -12.18
C GLU A 182 9.11 2.54 -12.66
N LYS A 183 7.77 2.50 -12.63
CA LYS A 183 6.90 3.57 -13.12
C LYS A 183 5.65 3.74 -12.26
N ALA A 184 5.03 4.91 -12.36
CA ALA A 184 3.71 5.18 -11.82
C ALA A 184 2.70 5.43 -12.95
N LEU A 185 1.52 4.80 -12.85
CA LEU A 185 0.34 5.16 -13.64
C LEU A 185 -0.48 6.18 -12.86
N ILE A 186 -0.80 7.30 -13.48
CA ILE A 186 -1.66 8.34 -12.91
C ILE A 186 -2.88 8.51 -13.81
N CYS A 187 -4.08 8.34 -13.25
CA CYS A 187 -5.33 8.32 -14.01
C CYS A 187 -6.43 9.17 -13.38
N PHE A 188 -7.37 9.57 -14.24
CA PHE A 188 -8.60 10.30 -13.92
C PHE A 188 -8.40 11.75 -13.44
N GLY A 189 -9.48 12.51 -13.41
CA GLY A 189 -9.45 13.91 -13.03
C GLY A 189 -10.84 14.41 -12.68
N SER A 190 -10.94 15.67 -12.28
CA SER A 190 -12.18 16.23 -11.73
C SER A 190 -13.22 16.61 -12.80
N SER A 191 -12.81 16.95 -14.03
CA SER A 191 -13.72 17.52 -15.02
C SER A 191 -13.39 17.18 -16.48
N ARG A 192 -14.40 17.23 -17.36
CA ARG A 192 -14.28 17.14 -18.83
C ARG A 192 -13.44 15.93 -19.30
N GLU A 193 -12.57 16.17 -20.29
CA GLU A 193 -11.74 15.18 -20.96
C GLU A 193 -10.75 14.49 -20.01
N VAL A 194 -10.30 15.15 -18.94
CA VAL A 194 -9.32 14.57 -18.00
C VAL A 194 -9.90 13.47 -17.10
N ARG A 195 -11.23 13.31 -17.07
CA ARG A 195 -11.90 12.29 -16.24
C ARG A 195 -11.53 10.85 -16.60
N LYS A 196 -11.01 10.64 -17.80
CA LYS A 196 -10.67 9.31 -18.35
C LYS A 196 -9.19 9.18 -18.69
N THR A 197 -8.45 10.28 -18.77
CA THR A 197 -7.05 10.26 -19.24
C THR A 197 -6.13 9.67 -18.19
N CYS A 198 -5.09 9.02 -18.70
CA CYS A 198 -4.02 8.44 -17.92
C CYS A 198 -2.67 8.87 -18.49
N GLU A 199 -1.68 8.91 -17.63
CA GLU A 199 -0.29 9.17 -17.97
C GLU A 199 0.63 8.28 -17.13
N ILE A 200 1.83 8.03 -17.64
CA ILE A 200 2.84 7.22 -17.00
C ILE A 200 4.03 8.12 -16.69
N PHE A 201 4.49 8.06 -15.45
CA PHE A 201 5.71 8.71 -14.99
C PHE A 201 6.78 7.65 -14.70
N ASP A 202 7.96 7.80 -15.30
CA ASP A 202 9.08 6.84 -15.19
C ASP A 202 10.21 7.28 -14.22
N GLY A 203 9.97 8.34 -13.45
CA GLY A 203 10.99 8.97 -12.61
C GLY A 203 11.66 10.19 -13.25
N SER A 204 11.54 10.35 -14.57
CA SER A 204 12.18 11.43 -15.33
C SER A 204 11.26 12.14 -16.31
N THR A 205 10.34 11.42 -16.93
CA THR A 205 9.42 11.91 -17.95
C THR A 205 7.99 11.44 -17.70
N THR A 206 7.05 12.20 -18.25
CA THR A 206 5.62 11.90 -18.17
C THR A 206 5.06 11.75 -19.58
N VAL A 207 4.44 10.60 -19.86
CA VAL A 207 3.86 10.31 -21.17
C VAL A 207 2.39 9.91 -21.06
N SER A 208 1.54 10.42 -21.95
CA SER A 208 0.13 10.00 -21.99
C SER A 208 -0.01 8.54 -22.41
N THR A 209 -1.02 7.85 -21.88
CA THR A 209 -1.38 6.48 -22.25
C THR A 209 -2.88 6.39 -22.56
N TYR A 210 -3.39 5.17 -22.78
CA TYR A 210 -4.79 4.93 -23.10
C TYR A 210 -5.73 5.52 -22.05
N ALA A 211 -6.76 6.22 -22.54
CA ALA A 211 -7.87 6.68 -21.71
C ALA A 211 -8.82 5.52 -21.40
N ALA A 212 -9.40 5.51 -20.20
CA ALA A 212 -10.45 4.57 -19.81
C ALA A 212 -11.72 4.76 -20.64
N ASP A 213 -12.53 3.71 -20.82
CA ASP A 213 -13.80 3.85 -21.53
C ASP A 213 -14.85 4.52 -20.62
N TRP A 214 -14.75 4.29 -19.31
CA TRP A 214 -15.60 4.87 -18.28
C TRP A 214 -14.84 5.87 -17.42
N THR A 215 -15.58 6.80 -16.83
CA THR A 215 -15.01 7.75 -15.86
C THR A 215 -14.81 7.06 -14.52
N HIS A 216 -13.71 7.35 -13.83
CA HIS A 216 -13.42 6.77 -12.51
C HIS A 216 -13.00 7.83 -11.47
N TYR A 217 -13.67 8.99 -11.47
CA TYR A 217 -13.48 10.02 -10.43
C TYR A 217 -13.75 9.43 -9.03
N TYR A 218 -12.72 9.41 -8.18
CA TYR A 218 -12.67 8.66 -6.91
C TYR A 218 -13.01 7.15 -7.05
N GLY A 219 -12.63 6.52 -8.16
CA GLY A 219 -12.74 5.07 -8.38
C GLY A 219 -11.48 4.29 -7.98
N GLY A 220 -10.38 4.98 -7.66
CA GLY A 220 -9.12 4.37 -7.26
C GLY A 220 -8.41 3.63 -8.40
N LEU A 221 -7.19 3.16 -8.11
CA LEU A 221 -6.45 2.23 -8.95
C LEU A 221 -5.92 1.09 -8.05
N GLY A 222 -5.92 -0.12 -8.58
CA GLY A 222 -5.30 -1.30 -7.95
C GLY A 222 -4.81 -2.27 -9.01
N LEU A 223 -4.22 -3.39 -8.59
CA LEU A 223 -3.75 -4.43 -9.50
C LEU A 223 -4.71 -5.63 -9.50
N TYR A 224 -5.18 -6.02 -10.68
CA TYR A 224 -5.90 -7.28 -10.93
C TYR A 224 -5.18 -8.06 -12.01
N LYS A 225 -4.85 -9.35 -11.79
CA LYS A 225 -4.02 -10.13 -12.73
C LYS A 225 -2.72 -9.40 -13.13
N LYS A 226 -2.10 -8.70 -12.17
CA LYS A 226 -0.91 -7.85 -12.35
C LYS A 226 -1.08 -6.69 -13.34
N GLN A 227 -2.30 -6.34 -13.68
CA GLN A 227 -2.63 -5.21 -14.54
C GLN A 227 -3.38 -4.14 -13.75
N PRO A 228 -3.17 -2.85 -14.06
CA PRO A 228 -3.94 -1.78 -13.44
C PRO A 228 -5.44 -1.99 -13.68
N ALA A 229 -6.24 -1.75 -12.66
CA ALA A 229 -7.69 -1.85 -12.72
C ALA A 229 -8.35 -0.76 -11.88
N SER A 230 -9.56 -0.40 -12.27
CA SER A 230 -10.39 0.59 -11.57
C SER A 230 -11.84 0.17 -11.56
N VAL A 231 -12.62 0.73 -10.64
CA VAL A 231 -14.05 0.42 -10.50
C VAL A 231 -14.84 1.60 -9.97
N GLY A 232 -16.04 1.79 -10.50
CA GLY A 232 -17.00 2.75 -10.02
C GLY A 232 -16.60 4.22 -10.27
N CYS A 233 -17.50 5.12 -9.89
CA CYS A 233 -17.30 6.56 -10.07
C CYS A 233 -18.21 7.35 -9.13
N PHE A 234 -17.67 8.38 -8.48
CA PHE A 234 -18.41 9.23 -7.57
C PHE A 234 -19.43 10.14 -8.28
N SER A 235 -19.11 10.67 -9.47
CA SER A 235 -20.02 11.58 -10.17
C SER A 235 -21.09 10.84 -10.96
N GLU A 236 -20.70 9.82 -11.72
CA GLU A 236 -21.60 9.09 -12.62
C GLU A 236 -22.34 7.93 -11.95
N ASN A 237 -21.98 7.59 -10.70
CA ASN A 237 -22.71 6.63 -9.86
C ASN A 237 -22.95 5.27 -10.57
N HIS A 238 -21.93 4.73 -11.24
CA HIS A 238 -22.00 3.46 -11.96
C HIS A 238 -21.19 2.34 -11.30
N GLN A 239 -21.37 1.12 -11.81
CA GLN A 239 -20.76 -0.13 -11.32
C GLN A 239 -19.56 -0.60 -12.15
N LYS A 240 -19.23 0.14 -13.21
CA LYS A 240 -18.27 -0.25 -14.23
C LYS A 240 -16.90 -0.50 -13.64
N ALA A 241 -16.28 -1.61 -14.02
CA ALA A 241 -14.91 -1.93 -13.69
C ALA A 241 -14.15 -2.17 -14.98
N GLU A 242 -12.86 -1.82 -15.01
CA GLU A 242 -12.02 -1.93 -16.20
C GLU A 242 -10.59 -2.27 -15.80
N THR A 243 -9.84 -2.87 -16.72
CA THR A 243 -8.39 -3.13 -16.56
C THR A 243 -7.61 -2.65 -17.78
N LEU A 244 -6.43 -2.10 -17.53
CA LEU A 244 -5.52 -1.56 -18.53
C LEU A 244 -4.47 -2.60 -18.93
N SER A 245 -4.38 -2.85 -20.23
CA SER A 245 -3.36 -3.68 -20.87
C SER A 245 -2.51 -2.87 -21.86
N ALA A 246 -1.55 -3.51 -22.52
CA ALA A 246 -0.75 -2.91 -23.58
C ALA A 246 -1.57 -2.42 -24.80
N THR A 247 -2.80 -2.93 -24.97
CA THR A 247 -3.72 -2.54 -26.06
C THR A 247 -4.82 -1.58 -25.62
N GLY A 248 -4.79 -1.13 -24.37
CA GLY A 248 -5.79 -0.22 -23.79
C GLY A 248 -6.67 -0.84 -22.73
N TRP A 249 -7.69 -0.09 -22.35
CA TRP A 249 -8.66 -0.48 -21.32
C TRP A 249 -9.65 -1.51 -21.86
N THR A 250 -9.98 -2.48 -21.02
CA THR A 250 -10.98 -3.50 -21.31
C THR A 250 -11.91 -3.68 -20.13
N ALA A 251 -13.17 -3.97 -20.42
CA ALA A 251 -14.19 -4.11 -19.40
C ALA A 251 -13.93 -5.33 -18.50
N LEU A 252 -14.08 -5.13 -17.20
CA LEU A 252 -14.22 -6.16 -16.18
C LEU A 252 -15.70 -6.32 -15.79
N PRO A 253 -16.07 -7.41 -15.11
CA PRO A 253 -17.39 -7.56 -14.52
C PRO A 253 -17.76 -6.36 -13.64
N ASN A 254 -19.00 -5.87 -13.81
CA ASN A 254 -19.52 -4.80 -12.96
C ASN A 254 -19.49 -5.19 -11.48
N HIS A 255 -19.11 -4.25 -10.63
CA HIS A 255 -19.23 -4.43 -9.18
C HIS A 255 -20.72 -4.43 -8.76
N PRO A 256 -21.15 -5.25 -7.79
CA PRO A 256 -22.56 -5.32 -7.39
C PRO A 256 -23.17 -4.02 -6.85
N LYS A 257 -22.31 -3.08 -6.40
CA LYS A 257 -22.70 -1.76 -5.88
C LYS A 257 -22.19 -0.64 -6.77
N ARG A 258 -22.94 0.46 -6.84
CA ARG A 258 -22.53 1.72 -7.50
C ARG A 258 -21.55 2.46 -6.58
N ILE A 259 -20.33 1.93 -6.52
CA ILE A 259 -19.34 2.22 -5.49
C ILE A 259 -18.37 3.32 -5.94
N SER A 260 -17.82 4.07 -4.98
CA SER A 260 -16.74 5.06 -5.16
C SER A 260 -16.05 5.29 -3.82
N VAL A 261 -15.00 6.11 -3.79
CA VAL A 261 -14.25 6.55 -2.59
C VAL A 261 -13.84 5.37 -1.70
N HIS A 262 -13.45 4.27 -2.33
CA HIS A 262 -12.95 3.04 -1.72
C HIS A 262 -11.45 2.90 -2.01
N SER A 263 -10.81 1.94 -1.35
CA SER A 263 -9.42 1.54 -1.66
C SER A 263 -9.40 0.27 -2.50
N LEU A 264 -8.47 0.21 -3.46
CA LEU A 264 -8.20 -0.99 -4.24
C LEU A 264 -6.81 -1.52 -3.90
N VAL A 265 -6.70 -2.83 -3.70
CA VAL A 265 -5.44 -3.49 -3.34
C VAL A 265 -5.29 -4.76 -4.16
N GLY A 266 -4.17 -4.91 -4.87
CA GLY A 266 -3.85 -6.17 -5.55
C GLY A 266 -3.16 -7.17 -4.61
N LEU A 267 -3.46 -8.45 -4.78
CA LEU A 267 -2.89 -9.55 -3.98
C LEU A 267 -1.92 -10.42 -4.80
N GLU A 268 -1.08 -11.20 -4.13
CA GLU A 268 -0.11 -12.10 -4.79
C GLU A 268 -0.80 -13.19 -5.63
N ASN A 269 -1.99 -13.63 -5.19
CA ASN A 269 -2.82 -14.59 -5.91
C ASN A 269 -3.54 -14.00 -7.14
N GLN A 270 -3.15 -12.80 -7.59
CA GLN A 270 -3.67 -12.10 -8.76
C GLN A 270 -5.12 -11.60 -8.64
N SER A 271 -5.74 -11.74 -7.46
CA SER A 271 -7.02 -11.10 -7.16
C SER A 271 -6.83 -9.64 -6.76
N MET A 272 -7.93 -8.89 -6.75
CA MET A 272 -7.96 -7.51 -6.28
C MET A 272 -9.05 -7.36 -5.21
N LEU A 273 -8.74 -6.68 -4.12
CA LEU A 273 -9.70 -6.29 -3.10
C LEU A 273 -10.21 -4.88 -3.33
N LEU A 274 -11.49 -4.68 -3.02
CA LEU A 274 -12.14 -3.40 -2.80
C LEU A 274 -12.54 -3.31 -1.33
N ILE A 275 -12.09 -2.24 -0.67
CA ILE A 275 -12.25 -2.03 0.77
C ILE A 275 -12.96 -0.70 1.02
N GLY A 276 -14.06 -0.75 1.78
CA GLY A 276 -14.85 0.43 2.13
C GLY A 276 -15.55 1.09 0.94
N GLY A 277 -15.91 2.35 1.07
CA GLY A 277 -16.49 3.17 0.01
C GLY A 277 -17.95 3.57 0.23
N ARG A 278 -18.44 4.37 -0.73
CA ARG A 278 -19.77 4.96 -0.75
C ARG A 278 -20.65 4.29 -1.79
N ASP A 279 -21.75 3.69 -1.37
CA ASP A 279 -22.73 3.05 -2.25
C ASP A 279 -23.83 4.04 -2.64
N SER A 280 -23.68 4.66 -3.82
CA SER A 280 -24.68 5.59 -4.35
C SER A 280 -26.02 4.93 -4.68
N GLY A 281 -26.03 3.60 -4.91
CA GLY A 281 -27.26 2.83 -5.08
C GLY A 281 -28.08 2.70 -3.80
N ASN A 282 -27.45 2.91 -2.64
CA ASN A 282 -28.07 2.88 -1.31
C ASN A 282 -28.03 4.28 -0.65
N GLY A 283 -28.46 5.31 -1.38
CA GLY A 283 -28.52 6.69 -0.87
C GLY A 283 -27.15 7.32 -0.56
N GLY A 284 -26.07 6.74 -1.06
CA GLY A 284 -24.71 7.19 -0.76
C GLY A 284 -24.24 6.78 0.65
N ALA A 285 -24.77 5.68 1.19
CA ALA A 285 -24.34 5.12 2.47
C ALA A 285 -22.90 4.60 2.41
N ARG A 286 -22.18 4.71 3.52
CA ARG A 286 -20.87 4.07 3.72
C ARG A 286 -21.09 2.55 3.82
N GLN A 287 -20.14 1.76 3.34
CA GLN A 287 -20.24 0.30 3.38
C GLN A 287 -19.00 -0.30 4.03
N SER A 288 -19.18 -1.39 4.78
CA SER A 288 -18.09 -2.12 5.42
C SER A 288 -17.57 -3.29 4.57
N GLY A 289 -18.26 -3.70 3.51
CA GLY A 289 -17.91 -4.90 2.76
C GLY A 289 -16.50 -4.87 2.18
N ILE A 290 -15.79 -5.98 2.38
CA ILE A 290 -14.53 -6.30 1.71
C ILE A 290 -14.90 -7.21 0.54
N TRP A 291 -14.68 -6.72 -0.67
CA TRP A 291 -15.03 -7.41 -1.91
C TRP A 291 -13.76 -7.87 -2.61
N GLN A 292 -13.78 -9.07 -3.17
CA GLN A 292 -12.68 -9.63 -3.95
C GLN A 292 -13.13 -9.84 -5.39
N LEU A 293 -12.37 -9.29 -6.34
CA LEU A 293 -12.43 -9.69 -7.74
C LEU A 293 -11.43 -10.83 -7.96
N LYS A 294 -11.95 -12.05 -8.16
CA LYS A 294 -11.15 -13.24 -8.45
C LYS A 294 -11.85 -14.02 -9.56
N GLU A 295 -11.08 -14.49 -10.54
CA GLU A 295 -11.63 -15.26 -11.68
C GLU A 295 -12.85 -14.58 -12.32
N GLU A 296 -12.76 -13.27 -12.57
CA GLU A 296 -13.82 -12.46 -13.19
C GLU A 296 -15.16 -12.52 -12.43
N ASN A 297 -15.10 -12.68 -11.10
CA ASN A 297 -16.26 -12.63 -10.24
C ASN A 297 -15.99 -11.77 -9.00
N TRP A 298 -16.95 -10.90 -8.69
CA TRP A 298 -16.97 -10.12 -7.45
C TRP A 298 -17.65 -10.91 -6.35
N ASN A 299 -16.92 -11.20 -5.28
CA ASN A 299 -17.44 -11.89 -4.10
C ASN A 299 -17.19 -11.04 -2.85
N LYS A 300 -18.18 -10.93 -1.97
CA LYS A 300 -17.97 -10.33 -0.66
C LYS A 300 -17.31 -11.37 0.25
N ILE A 301 -16.09 -11.11 0.69
CA ILE A 301 -15.29 -12.06 1.49
C ILE A 301 -15.24 -11.71 2.97
N GLY A 302 -15.70 -10.51 3.34
CA GLY A 302 -15.75 -10.07 4.72
C GLY A 302 -16.31 -8.66 4.88
N GLU A 303 -16.11 -8.10 6.06
CA GLU A 303 -16.49 -6.74 6.41
C GLU A 303 -15.42 -6.10 7.28
N LEU A 304 -15.19 -4.80 7.06
CA LEU A 304 -14.60 -3.90 8.04
C LEU A 304 -15.46 -3.89 9.30
N LEU A 305 -14.83 -3.74 10.45
CA LEU A 305 -15.49 -3.57 11.75
C LEU A 305 -16.35 -2.31 11.80
N GLN A 306 -15.95 -1.29 11.03
CA GLN A 306 -16.68 -0.03 10.88
C GLN A 306 -16.80 0.34 9.41
N ALA A 307 -18.01 0.70 8.96
CA ALA A 307 -18.25 1.14 7.59
C ALA A 307 -17.59 2.49 7.33
N ASP A 308 -16.85 2.61 6.24
CA ASP A 308 -16.03 3.78 5.97
C ASP A 308 -15.89 4.07 4.47
N ASN A 309 -15.37 5.24 4.12
CA ASN A 309 -15.04 5.71 2.78
C ASN A 309 -13.97 6.80 2.87
N PHE A 310 -13.37 7.18 1.73
CA PHE A 310 -12.24 8.13 1.69
C PHE A 310 -11.01 7.68 2.51
N GLY A 311 -10.91 6.39 2.82
CA GLY A 311 -9.72 5.82 3.45
C GLY A 311 -8.62 5.50 2.44
N SER A 312 -7.44 5.16 2.96
CA SER A 312 -6.32 4.62 2.19
C SER A 312 -5.98 3.21 2.67
N ALA A 313 -5.45 2.37 1.79
CA ALA A 313 -5.01 1.03 2.14
C ALA A 313 -3.60 0.75 1.62
N ILE A 314 -2.80 0.01 2.39
CA ILE A 314 -1.47 -0.46 1.99
C ILE A 314 -1.33 -1.95 2.32
N TYR A 315 -0.72 -2.72 1.41
CA TYR A 315 -0.47 -4.16 1.57
C TYR A 315 0.99 -4.40 1.96
N ILE A 316 1.21 -5.01 3.13
CA ILE A 316 2.54 -5.26 3.69
C ILE A 316 2.52 -6.62 4.39
N GLY A 317 3.44 -7.52 4.02
CA GLY A 317 3.67 -8.75 4.78
C GLY A 317 2.43 -9.64 4.97
N ARG A 318 1.54 -9.73 3.96
CA ARG A 318 0.21 -10.43 4.02
C ARG A 318 -0.84 -9.79 4.92
N SER A 319 -0.61 -8.58 5.38
CA SER A 319 -1.62 -7.77 6.04
C SER A 319 -1.94 -6.54 5.22
N ILE A 320 -3.22 -6.16 5.18
CA ILE A 320 -3.66 -4.89 4.61
C ILE A 320 -4.02 -3.96 5.73
N TYR A 321 -3.40 -2.79 5.73
CA TYR A 321 -3.65 -1.72 6.68
C TYR A 321 -4.56 -0.70 6.05
N TYR A 322 -5.78 -0.57 6.57
CA TYR A 322 -6.79 0.37 6.13
C TYR A 322 -6.95 1.52 7.13
N PHE A 323 -6.68 2.73 6.67
CA PHE A 323 -6.79 3.96 7.45
C PHE A 323 -8.10 4.65 7.09
N GLY A 324 -9.08 4.55 7.99
CA GLY A 324 -10.44 5.02 7.76
C GLY A 324 -10.66 6.50 8.06
N TYR A 325 -11.32 7.23 7.16
CA TYR A 325 -11.57 8.67 7.33
C TYR A 325 -12.76 8.97 8.25
N ASN A 326 -13.95 8.41 7.98
CA ASN A 326 -15.14 8.73 8.77
C ASN A 326 -15.25 7.93 10.06
N SER A 327 -14.72 6.71 10.09
CA SER A 327 -14.69 5.92 11.33
C SER A 327 -13.51 6.28 12.22
N LEU A 328 -12.49 6.96 11.66
CA LEU A 328 -11.15 7.13 12.22
C LEU A 328 -10.42 5.81 12.51
N ALA A 329 -11.03 4.65 12.32
CA ALA A 329 -10.45 3.38 12.70
C ALA A 329 -9.29 3.02 11.76
N ILE A 330 -8.18 2.61 12.36
CA ILE A 330 -7.09 1.93 11.65
C ILE A 330 -7.34 0.44 11.82
N GLN A 331 -7.63 -0.23 10.71
CA GLN A 331 -8.00 -1.64 10.68
C GLN A 331 -6.98 -2.44 9.88
N ARG A 332 -6.57 -3.58 10.42
CA ARG A 332 -5.68 -4.54 9.77
C ARG A 332 -6.48 -5.76 9.34
N LEU A 333 -6.35 -6.13 8.07
CA LEU A 333 -6.93 -7.33 7.48
C LEU A 333 -5.79 -8.34 7.33
N ASP A 334 -5.89 -9.48 8.00
CA ASP A 334 -4.88 -10.52 7.97
C ASP A 334 -5.26 -11.59 6.96
N LEU A 335 -4.35 -11.88 6.02
CA LEU A 335 -4.53 -12.85 4.95
C LEU A 335 -3.66 -14.09 5.22
N ASN A 336 -4.14 -15.28 4.83
CA ASN A 336 -3.33 -16.49 4.87
C ASN A 336 -2.39 -16.59 3.64
N LYS A 337 -1.64 -17.69 3.54
CA LYS A 337 -0.70 -17.93 2.42
C LYS A 337 -1.37 -18.02 1.04
N THR A 338 -2.68 -18.25 0.98
CA THR A 338 -3.47 -18.32 -0.26
C THR A 338 -4.26 -17.04 -0.51
N GLU A 339 -3.96 -15.97 0.25
CA GLU A 339 -4.59 -14.64 0.18
C GLU A 339 -6.09 -14.67 0.52
N GLU A 340 -6.46 -15.54 1.46
CA GLU A 340 -7.82 -15.61 2.02
C GLU A 340 -7.88 -14.86 3.35
N LEU A 341 -8.89 -14.01 3.49
CA LEU A 341 -9.14 -13.21 4.69
C LEU A 341 -9.38 -14.11 5.90
N GLN A 342 -8.52 -13.97 6.92
CA GLN A 342 -8.63 -14.69 8.19
C GLN A 342 -9.28 -13.84 9.27
N LYS A 343 -8.86 -12.58 9.39
CA LYS A 343 -9.25 -11.70 10.49
C LYS A 343 -9.25 -10.25 10.06
N VAL A 344 -10.14 -9.47 10.67
CA VAL A 344 -10.08 -8.01 10.67
C VAL A 344 -9.94 -7.55 12.11
N ALA A 345 -8.90 -6.78 12.40
CA ALA A 345 -8.62 -6.23 13.73
C ALA A 345 -8.56 -4.70 13.65
N GLN A 346 -9.09 -4.01 14.65
CA GLN A 346 -8.80 -2.59 14.83
C GLN A 346 -7.50 -2.48 15.64
N ILE A 347 -6.50 -1.80 15.08
CA ILE A 347 -5.18 -1.63 15.70
C ILE A 347 -4.97 -0.21 16.22
N GLY A 348 -5.87 0.73 15.92
CA GLY A 348 -5.76 2.10 16.42
C GLY A 348 -6.83 3.00 15.85
N ASN A 349 -6.61 4.31 16.02
CA ASN A 349 -7.39 5.35 15.38
C ASN A 349 -6.46 6.41 14.78
N GLN A 350 -6.90 7.03 13.69
CA GLN A 350 -6.29 8.24 13.18
C GLN A 350 -6.51 9.37 14.20
N PRO A 351 -5.51 10.24 14.43
CA PRO A 351 -5.64 11.35 15.37
C PRO A 351 -6.56 12.47 14.87
N GLY A 352 -6.89 12.48 13.57
CA GLY A 352 -7.80 13.44 12.97
C GLY A 352 -8.51 12.90 11.73
N ASP A 353 -9.39 13.74 11.18
CA ASP A 353 -10.22 13.44 10.01
C ASP A 353 -9.39 13.49 8.72
N PHE A 354 -8.58 12.44 8.47
CA PHE A 354 -7.65 12.37 7.34
C PHE A 354 -8.26 11.57 6.19
N PHE A 355 -8.71 12.28 5.16
CA PHE A 355 -9.18 11.65 3.91
C PHE A 355 -7.99 11.36 3.00
N PHE A 356 -7.98 10.18 2.38
CA PHE A 356 -6.94 9.69 1.47
C PHE A 356 -5.51 10.01 1.92
N PRO A 357 -5.12 9.66 3.17
CA PRO A 357 -3.75 9.91 3.61
C PRO A 357 -2.77 9.12 2.72
N VAL A 358 -1.58 9.68 2.50
CA VAL A 358 -0.47 8.96 1.88
C VAL A 358 0.04 7.94 2.88
N LEU A 359 0.18 6.69 2.44
CA LEU A 359 0.69 5.59 3.27
C LEU A 359 2.01 5.11 2.67
N PHE A 360 3.05 5.04 3.49
CA PHE A 360 4.37 4.58 3.06
C PHE A 360 4.99 3.67 4.11
N LYS A 361 5.40 2.47 3.72
CA LYS A 361 6.16 1.57 4.59
C LYS A 361 7.55 2.14 4.80
N THR A 362 8.01 2.19 6.04
CA THR A 362 9.28 2.78 6.44
C THR A 362 9.95 1.96 7.54
N VAL A 363 11.16 2.37 7.91
CA VAL A 363 11.87 1.89 9.10
C VAL A 363 11.39 2.61 10.36
N PRO A 364 11.65 2.08 11.56
CA PRO A 364 11.38 2.80 12.80
C PRO A 364 12.08 4.16 12.83
N ASN A 365 11.45 5.14 13.45
CA ASN A 365 11.98 6.50 13.64
C ASN A 365 12.21 7.33 12.36
N TYR A 366 11.62 6.93 11.23
CA TYR A 366 11.67 7.72 10.01
C TYR A 366 10.93 9.06 10.17
N CYS A 367 11.65 10.16 10.03
CA CYS A 367 11.13 11.53 10.14
C CYS A 367 10.56 11.93 11.52
N ILE A 368 11.01 11.32 12.62
CA ILE A 368 10.60 11.71 13.98
C ILE A 368 11.35 12.96 14.46
#